data_AF-A0A353NPK8-F1
#
_entry.id   AF-A0A353NPK8-F1
#
_cell.length_a   1.000
_cell.length_b   1.000
_cell.length_c   1.000
_cell.angle_alpha   90.00
_cell.angle_beta   90.00
_cell.angle_gamma   90.00
#
_symmetry.space_group_name_H-M   'P 1'
#
loop_
_entity.id
_entity.type
_entity.pdbx_description
1 polymer ?
#
loop_
_entity_poly.entity_id
_entity_poly.type
_entity_poly.pdbx_seq_one_letter_code
_entity_poly.pdbx_strand_id
1 'polypeptide(L)' 'MTGVNHKKVRKAVIPAAGWGTRFLPATKAQPKEMLPIVDKPAIQYTVEE' A
#
# COMPACT_ATOMS: atom_id res chain seq x y z
N MET A 1 -26.39 -12.22 -25.81
CA MET A 1 -26.38 -12.10 -24.34
C MET A 1 -25.18 -12.88 -23.81
N THR A 2 -23.98 -12.29 -23.87
CA THR A 2 -22.73 -13.01 -23.56
C THR A 2 -22.50 -13.06 -22.06
N GLY A 3 -22.64 -14.24 -21.46
CA GLY A 3 -22.29 -14.50 -20.06
C GLY A 3 -20.78 -14.52 -19.88
N VAL A 4 -20.20 -13.45 -19.38
CA VAL A 4 -18.78 -13.41 -19.00
C VAL A 4 -18.62 -14.02 -17.61
N ASN A 5 -17.99 -15.19 -17.54
CA ASN A 5 -17.59 -15.83 -16.29
C ASN A 5 -16.47 -15.01 -15.64
N HIS A 6 -16.83 -14.11 -14.73
CA HIS A 6 -15.86 -13.32 -13.96
C HIS A 6 -15.16 -14.24 -12.95
N LYS A 7 -13.92 -14.63 -13.26
CA LYS A 7 -13.05 -15.28 -12.28
C LYS A 7 -12.93 -14.37 -11.05
N LYS A 8 -13.11 -14.95 -9.85
CA LYS A 8 -12.93 -14.22 -8.58
C LYS A 8 -11.54 -13.57 -8.56
N VAL A 9 -11.47 -12.27 -8.32
CA VAL A 9 -10.19 -11.55 -8.15
C VAL A 9 -9.57 -11.99 -6.82
N ARG A 10 -8.30 -12.41 -6.84
CA ARG A 10 -7.57 -12.94 -5.66
C ARG A 10 -6.21 -12.27 -5.45
N LYS A 11 -5.85 -11.33 -6.31
CA LYS A 11 -4.53 -10.69 -6.33
C LYS A 11 -4.74 -9.19 -6.55
N ALA A 12 -3.98 -8.40 -5.81
CA ALA A 12 -3.89 -6.97 -5.96
C ALA A 12 -2.40 -6.57 -5.99
N VAL A 13 -2.10 -5.41 -6.56
CA VAL A 13 -0.75 -4.85 -6.61
C VAL A 13 -0.79 -3.47 -5.97
N ILE A 14 0.04 -3.26 -4.96
CA ILE A 14 0.17 -1.97 -4.27
C ILE A 14 1.56 -1.40 -4.62
N PRO A 15 1.65 -0.28 -5.36
CA PRO A 15 2.93 0.35 -5.66
C PRO A 15 3.48 1.07 -4.41
N ALA A 16 4.62 0.59 -3.90
CA ALA A 16 5.27 1.08 -2.67
C ALA A 16 6.76 1.40 -2.90
N ALA A 17 7.08 2.21 -3.92
CA ALA A 17 8.46 2.41 -4.42
C ALA A 17 8.94 3.89 -4.40
N GLY A 18 8.28 4.78 -3.67
CA GLY A 18 8.64 6.21 -3.63
C GLY A 18 9.71 6.56 -2.60
N TRP A 19 10.58 7.54 -2.90
CA TRP A 19 11.67 7.99 -1.99
C TRP A 19 11.22 8.77 -0.74
N GLY A 20 9.95 9.17 -0.66
CA GLY A 20 9.40 9.83 0.53
C GLY A 20 10.00 11.20 0.88
N THR A 21 10.67 11.90 -0.02
CA THR A 21 11.50 13.10 0.28
C THR A 21 10.79 14.24 1.04
N ARG A 22 9.46 14.33 0.96
CA ARG A 22 8.64 15.30 1.73
C ARG A 22 8.57 15.01 3.23
N PHE A 23 8.95 13.80 3.66
CA PHE A 23 8.94 13.33 5.04
C PHE A 23 10.37 13.10 5.55
N LEU A 24 11.37 13.71 4.93
CA LEU A 24 12.72 13.73 5.50
C LEU A 24 12.72 14.52 6.83
N PRO A 25 13.48 14.07 7.84
CA PRO A 25 14.45 12.96 7.79
C PRO A 25 13.84 11.57 8.05
N ALA A 26 12.56 11.48 8.43
CA ALA A 26 11.92 10.23 8.84
C ALA A 26 12.01 9.13 7.77
N THR A 27 11.92 9.49 6.49
CA THR A 27 12.01 8.53 5.38
C THR A 27 13.41 8.34 4.80
N LYS A 28 14.47 8.83 5.47
CA LYS A 28 15.85 8.67 4.97
C LYS A 28 16.30 7.21 4.98
N ALA A 29 15.87 6.45 6.00
CA ALA A 29 16.23 5.05 6.20
C ALA A 29 15.00 4.13 6.39
N GLN A 30 13.79 4.67 6.34
CA GLN A 30 12.54 3.93 6.48
C GLN A 30 11.61 4.25 5.29
N PRO A 31 10.98 3.24 4.64
CA PRO A 31 9.98 3.48 3.61
C PRO A 31 8.80 4.29 4.15
N LYS A 32 8.22 5.17 3.34
CA LYS A 32 7.09 6.01 3.79
C LYS A 32 5.85 5.19 4.15
N GLU A 33 5.67 4.05 3.48
CA GLU A 33 4.56 3.12 3.68
C GLU A 33 4.64 2.38 5.03
N MET A 34 5.83 2.33 5.64
CA MET A 34 6.08 1.74 6.96
C MET A 34 5.96 2.75 8.10
N LEU A 35 5.77 4.05 7.81
CA LEU A 35 5.53 5.04 8.85
C LEU A 35 4.22 4.72 9.58
N PRO A 36 4.20 4.80 10.93
CA PRO A 36 3.02 4.46 11.70
C PRO A 36 1.93 5.53 11.54
N ILE A 37 0.70 5.07 11.30
CA ILE A 37 -0.50 5.84 11.58
C ILE A 37 -1.06 5.25 12.87
N VAL A 38 -0.92 5.99 13.96
CA VAL A 38 -1.24 5.54 15.32
C VAL A 38 -0.43 4.29 15.70
N ASP A 39 -1.00 3.10 15.54
CA ASP A 39 -0.47 1.81 16.02
C ASP A 39 -0.04 0.87 14.89
N LYS A 40 -0.39 1.16 13.63
CA LYS A 40 -0.09 0.31 12.47
C LYS A 40 0.67 1.06 11.38
N PRO A 41 1.54 0.39 10.61
CA PRO A 41 2.16 1.00 9.44
C PRO A 41 1.07 1.35 8.40
N ALA A 42 1.25 2.47 7.69
CA ALA A 42 0.26 2.98 6.74
C ALA A 42 -0.18 1.92 5.69
N ILE A 43 0.74 1.08 5.21
CA ILE A 43 0.42 0.01 4.24
C ILE A 43 -0.58 -1.03 4.76
N GLN A 44 -0.66 -1.24 6.07
CA GLN A 44 -1.57 -2.21 6.66
C GLN A 44 -3.03 -1.80 6.41
N TYR A 45 -3.35 -0.50 6.49
CA TYR A 45 -4.69 0.00 6.17
C TYR A 45 -5.06 -0.28 4.71
N THR A 46 -4.12 -0.11 3.77
CA THR A 46 -4.36 -0.42 2.34
C THR A 46 -4.56 -1.91 2.06
N VAL A 47 -4.08 -2.80 2.94
CA VAL A 47 -4.28 -4.26 2.80
C VAL A 47 -5.57 -4.72 3.48
N GLU A 48 -5.98 -4.04 4.55
CA GLU A 48 -7.20 -4.35 5.31
C GLU A 48 -8.48 -3.79 4.66
N GLU A 49 -8.39 -2.70 3.87
CA GLU A 49 -9.45 -2.16 3.01
C GLU A 49 -9.75 -3.05 1.79
#